data_AF-S4R8S6-F1
#
_entry.id   AF-S4R8S6-F1
#
_cell.length_a   1.000
_cell.length_b   1.000
_cell.length_c   1.000
_cell.angle_alpha   90.00
_cell.angle_beta   90.00
_cell.angle_gamma   90.00
#
_symmetry.space_group_name_H-M   'P 1'
#
loop_
_entity.id
_entity.type
_entity.pdbx_description
1 polymer ?
#
loop_
_entity_poly.entity_id
_entity_poly.type
_entity_poly.pdbx_seq_one_letter_code
_entity_poly.pdbx_strand_id
1 'polypeptide(L)'
;MNRRPRNARIDHLVNSKLATYSYLQIGVTQAVGAFLSYFTVMAEEGWLPITCIGLRKHWEQVDEQELEDSYGQEWTFVQRQQQEFVCYTAFFVAIVIQQLADLVIRKTRRNSVFTQGLFRNKVVLLGMLSQLVIAAFLSYCPGMDEGLHFMPLRVGWWFVAISYAIFIWLYDEMRKFFIRRYPECKSTRKYVLRSIYYHTVIIHPSSSSMLGKSHLYRLERVHLELWHFTCTLFTQGSMN
;
A
#
# COMPACT_ATOMS: atom_id res chain seq x y z
N MET A 1 17.94 -26.33 18.96
CA MET A 1 17.17 -25.30 19.69
C MET A 1 18.15 -24.48 20.52
N ASN A 2 18.83 -23.50 19.90
CA ASN A 2 20.02 -22.88 20.50
C ASN A 2 19.77 -21.44 21.00
N ARG A 3 18.51 -21.02 21.09
CA ARG A 3 18.12 -19.66 21.50
C ARG A 3 17.69 -19.67 22.97
N ARG A 4 18.15 -18.67 23.74
CA ARG A 4 17.74 -18.48 25.14
C ARG A 4 16.21 -18.30 25.26
N PRO A 5 15.59 -18.69 26.40
CA PRO A 5 14.17 -18.48 26.65
C PRO A 5 13.75 -17.01 26.54
N ARG A 6 12.53 -16.76 26.07
CA ARG A 6 11.96 -15.41 25.90
C ARG A 6 11.83 -14.72 27.26
N ASN A 7 12.19 -13.43 27.35
CA ASN A 7 11.91 -12.63 28.54
C ASN A 7 10.50 -12.03 28.45
N ALA A 8 9.59 -12.42 29.35
CA ALA A 8 8.19 -12.00 29.32
C ALA A 8 7.97 -10.49 29.52
N ARG A 9 8.90 -9.78 30.19
CA ARG A 9 8.79 -8.34 30.48
C ARG A 9 9.30 -7.44 29.34
N ILE A 10 10.04 -7.99 28.38
CA ILE A 10 10.71 -7.21 27.32
C ILE A 10 10.20 -7.65 25.94
N ASP A 11 10.14 -8.96 25.71
CA ASP A 11 9.80 -9.55 24.42
C ASP A 11 8.30 -9.85 24.33
N HIS A 12 7.46 -8.81 24.46
CA HIS A 12 6.02 -8.93 24.29
C HIS A 12 5.66 -9.47 22.89
N LEU A 13 4.52 -10.19 22.80
CA LEU A 13 4.06 -10.79 21.55
C LEU A 13 3.75 -9.72 20.49
N VAL A 14 3.09 -8.64 20.92
CA VAL A 14 2.89 -7.42 20.16
C VAL A 14 3.81 -6.36 20.73
N ASN A 15 4.71 -5.86 19.90
CA ASN A 15 5.65 -4.80 20.25
C ASN A 15 5.32 -3.57 19.39
N SER A 16 5.58 -2.35 19.87
CA SER A 16 5.39 -1.13 19.10
C SER A 16 6.08 -1.18 17.74
N LYS A 17 7.23 -1.86 17.62
CA LYS A 17 7.90 -2.07 16.33
C LYS A 17 7.07 -2.90 15.34
N LEU A 18 6.36 -3.91 15.84
CA LEU A 18 5.46 -4.72 15.01
C LEU A 18 4.27 -3.87 14.57
N ALA A 19 3.67 -3.10 15.50
CA ALA A 19 2.52 -2.25 15.22
C ALA A 19 2.85 -1.12 14.22
N THR A 20 3.96 -0.40 14.42
CA THR A 20 4.41 0.65 13.49
C THR A 20 4.66 0.08 12.10
N TYR A 21 5.28 -1.10 12.01
CA TYR A 21 5.51 -1.77 10.73
C TYR A 21 4.19 -2.15 10.05
N SER A 22 3.29 -2.84 10.75
CA SER A 22 2.06 -3.37 10.15
C SER A 22 1.07 -2.27 9.80
N TYR A 23 0.79 -1.34 10.72
CA TYR A 23 -0.25 -0.34 10.52
C TYR A 23 0.23 0.84 9.69
N LEU A 24 1.42 1.39 9.98
CA LEU A 24 1.85 2.66 9.37
C LEU A 24 2.63 2.48 8.08
N GLN A 25 3.30 1.33 7.87
CA GLN A 25 4.02 1.11 6.61
C GLN A 25 3.17 0.29 5.65
N ILE A 26 2.85 -0.95 6.03
CA ILE A 26 2.12 -1.86 5.14
C ILE A 26 0.67 -1.41 4.98
N GLY A 27 -0.03 -1.11 6.08
CA GLY A 27 -1.43 -0.66 6.02
C GLY A 27 -1.64 0.61 5.21
N VAL A 28 -0.77 1.62 5.36
CA VAL A 28 -0.84 2.85 4.55
C VAL A 28 -0.55 2.56 3.08
N THR A 29 0.43 1.71 2.77
CA THR A 29 0.74 1.32 1.38
C THR A 29 -0.44 0.59 0.73
N GLN A 30 -1.10 -0.30 1.47
CA GLN A 30 -2.30 -0.99 1.03
C GLN A 30 -3.44 -0.01 0.76
N ALA A 31 -3.72 0.89 1.71
CA ALA A 31 -4.75 1.91 1.56
C ALA A 31 -4.52 2.78 0.32
N VAL A 32 -3.29 3.24 0.10
CA VAL A 32 -2.93 4.03 -1.09
C VAL A 32 -3.19 3.24 -2.37
N GLY A 33 -2.75 1.97 -2.45
CA GLY A 33 -3.01 1.15 -3.65
C GLY A 33 -4.49 0.86 -3.89
N ALA A 34 -5.29 0.71 -2.83
CA ALA A 34 -6.74 0.52 -2.93
C ALA A 34 -7.45 1.80 -3.40
N PHE A 35 -7.08 2.97 -2.86
CA PHE A 35 -7.58 4.27 -3.34
C PHE A 35 -7.16 4.54 -4.80
N LEU A 36 -5.97 4.12 -5.21
CA LEU A 36 -5.55 4.24 -6.60
C LEU A 36 -6.40 3.36 -7.52
N SER A 37 -6.72 2.13 -7.11
CA SER A 37 -7.69 1.28 -7.84
C SER A 37 -9.06 1.94 -7.98
N TYR A 38 -9.56 2.55 -6.89
CA TYR A 38 -10.81 3.31 -6.89
C TYR A 38 -10.76 4.47 -7.91
N PHE A 39 -9.71 5.29 -7.87
CA PHE A 39 -9.58 6.42 -8.79
C PHE A 39 -9.36 5.99 -10.24
N THR A 40 -8.71 4.85 -10.49
CA THR A 40 -8.58 4.34 -11.86
C THR A 40 -9.92 3.90 -12.44
N VAL A 41 -10.77 3.27 -11.64
CA VAL A 41 -12.12 2.84 -12.07
C VAL A 41 -13.00 4.06 -12.33
N MET A 42 -12.97 5.05 -11.43
CA MET A 42 -13.68 6.31 -11.62
C MET A 42 -13.21 7.05 -12.88
N ALA A 43 -11.90 7.17 -13.08
CA ALA A 43 -11.33 7.90 -14.20
C ALA A 43 -11.62 7.25 -15.56
N GLU A 44 -11.60 5.92 -15.64
CA GLU A 44 -11.96 5.19 -16.87
C GLU A 44 -13.43 5.36 -17.26
N GLU A 45 -14.31 5.59 -16.28
CA GLU A 45 -15.74 5.81 -16.50
C GLU A 45 -16.12 7.31 -16.58
N GLY A 46 -15.14 8.22 -16.65
CA GLY A 46 -15.39 9.64 -16.89
C GLY A 46 -15.23 10.58 -15.70
N TRP A 47 -15.00 10.03 -14.52
CA TRP A 47 -14.84 10.79 -13.28
C TRP A 47 -13.37 10.94 -12.93
N LEU A 48 -12.75 12.00 -13.42
CA LEU A 48 -11.34 12.28 -13.12
C LEU A 48 -11.13 12.48 -11.60
N PRO A 49 -9.94 12.15 -11.06
CA PRO A 49 -9.70 12.26 -9.61
C PRO A 49 -9.87 13.68 -9.06
N ILE A 50 -9.68 14.71 -9.89
CA ILE A 50 -9.83 16.11 -9.51
C ILE A 50 -11.31 16.52 -9.37
N THR A 51 -12.18 16.00 -10.23
CA THR A 51 -13.63 16.30 -10.20
C THR A 51 -14.34 15.52 -9.09
N CYS A 52 -13.77 14.40 -8.64
CA CYS A 52 -14.26 13.63 -7.50
C CYS A 52 -14.21 14.42 -6.17
N ILE A 53 -13.35 15.44 -6.04
CA ILE A 53 -13.21 16.21 -4.80
C ILE A 53 -14.41 17.14 -4.63
N GLY A 54 -15.19 16.93 -3.56
CA GLY A 54 -16.39 17.73 -3.27
C GLY A 54 -17.64 17.27 -4.03
N LEU A 55 -17.54 16.22 -4.85
CA LEU A 55 -18.63 15.66 -5.65
C LEU A 55 -19.75 15.04 -4.80
N ARG A 56 -19.42 14.56 -3.60
CA ARG A 56 -20.31 13.79 -2.72
C ARG A 56 -21.71 14.39 -2.56
N LYS A 57 -21.81 15.72 -2.37
CA LYS A 57 -23.10 16.39 -2.14
C LYS A 57 -24.04 16.22 -3.34
N HIS A 58 -23.53 16.39 -4.55
CA HIS A 58 -24.29 16.22 -5.79
C HIS A 58 -24.47 14.74 -6.11
N TRP A 59 -23.44 13.90 -5.86
CA TRP A 59 -23.46 12.45 -6.08
C TRP A 59 -24.60 11.75 -5.34
N GLU A 60 -24.77 12.06 -4.05
CA GLU A 60 -25.79 11.42 -3.19
C GLU A 60 -27.19 12.03 -3.36
N GLN A 61 -27.34 13.14 -4.11
CA GLN A 61 -28.62 13.81 -4.29
C GLN A 61 -29.50 13.05 -5.30
N VAL A 62 -30.63 12.54 -4.80
CA VAL A 62 -31.58 11.72 -5.58
C VAL A 62 -32.34 12.55 -6.61
N ASP A 63 -32.57 13.83 -6.34
CA ASP A 63 -33.33 14.72 -7.23
C ASP A 63 -32.52 15.13 -8.48
N GLU A 64 -31.20 14.99 -8.44
CA GLU A 64 -30.30 15.39 -9.53
C GLU A 64 -30.08 14.21 -10.49
N GLN A 65 -30.67 14.30 -11.68
CA GLN A 65 -30.63 13.25 -12.70
C GLN A 65 -29.70 13.56 -13.88
N GLU A 66 -29.12 14.76 -13.91
CA GLU A 66 -28.33 15.31 -15.02
C GLU A 66 -26.94 15.76 -14.50
N LEU A 67 -26.30 14.93 -13.67
CA LEU A 67 -24.98 15.30 -13.14
C LEU A 67 -23.91 15.11 -14.23
N GLU A 68 -23.23 16.18 -14.59
CA GLU A 68 -22.18 16.18 -15.62
C GLU A 68 -20.85 15.57 -15.09
N ASP A 69 -20.25 14.68 -15.88
CA ASP A 69 -18.91 14.14 -15.63
C ASP A 69 -17.79 15.02 -16.20
N SER A 70 -16.54 14.52 -16.21
CA SER A 70 -15.40 15.33 -16.72
C SER A 70 -15.34 15.40 -18.25
N TYR A 71 -16.10 14.57 -18.95
CA TYR A 71 -16.19 14.49 -20.40
C TYR A 71 -17.46 15.14 -20.96
N GLY A 72 -18.33 15.68 -20.10
CA GLY A 72 -19.59 16.32 -20.49
C GLY A 72 -20.76 15.36 -20.67
N GLN A 73 -20.69 14.15 -20.08
CA GLN A 73 -21.81 13.21 -20.08
C GLN A 73 -22.69 13.44 -18.87
N GLU A 74 -24.01 13.34 -19.04
CA GLU A 74 -24.98 13.45 -17.96
C GLU A 74 -25.27 12.07 -17.36
N TRP A 75 -25.22 11.98 -16.03
CA TRP A 75 -25.43 10.75 -15.29
C TRP A 75 -26.66 10.83 -14.38
N THR A 76 -27.55 9.85 -14.53
CA THR A 76 -28.70 9.65 -13.64
C THR A 76 -28.27 9.14 -12.27
N PHE A 77 -29.10 9.32 -11.25
CA PHE A 77 -28.80 8.81 -9.89
C PHE A 77 -28.51 7.30 -9.86
N VAL A 78 -29.30 6.51 -10.61
CA VAL A 78 -29.14 5.05 -10.64
C VAL A 78 -27.81 4.63 -11.26
N GLN A 79 -27.40 5.28 -12.35
CA GLN A 79 -26.11 5.00 -13.00
C GLN A 79 -24.93 5.34 -12.08
N ARG A 80 -25.01 6.47 -11.37
CA ARG A 80 -23.99 6.86 -10.37
C ARG A 80 -23.91 5.87 -9.23
N GLN A 81 -25.05 5.42 -8.72
CA GLN A 81 -25.10 4.41 -7.67
C GLN A 81 -24.49 3.07 -8.12
N GLN A 82 -24.79 2.62 -9.34
CA GLN A 82 -24.16 1.43 -9.90
C GLN A 82 -22.64 1.59 -10.02
N GLN A 83 -22.18 2.75 -10.49
CA GLN A 83 -20.76 3.07 -10.60
C GLN A 83 -20.07 3.07 -9.23
N GLU A 84 -20.74 3.57 -8.19
CA GLU A 84 -20.24 3.53 -6.82
C GLU A 84 -20.04 2.09 -6.31
N PHE A 85 -20.98 1.18 -6.62
CA PHE A 85 -20.87 -0.24 -6.28
C PHE A 85 -19.74 -0.95 -7.03
N VAL A 86 -19.50 -0.59 -8.30
CA VAL A 86 -18.32 -1.04 -9.06
C VAL A 86 -17.04 -0.59 -8.35
N CYS A 87 -16.97 0.66 -7.91
CA CYS A 87 -15.83 1.20 -7.17
C CYS A 87 -15.60 0.49 -5.82
N TYR A 88 -16.64 0.18 -5.06
CA TYR A 88 -16.52 -0.62 -3.83
C TYR A 88 -15.98 -2.02 -4.10
N THR A 89 -16.46 -2.66 -5.16
CA THR A 89 -15.98 -3.99 -5.53
C THR A 89 -14.52 -3.93 -5.99
N ALA A 90 -14.12 -2.90 -6.74
CA ALA A 90 -12.74 -2.71 -7.15
C ALA A 90 -11.79 -2.45 -5.97
N PHE A 91 -12.23 -1.66 -5.00
CA PHE A 91 -11.49 -1.43 -3.76
C PHE A 91 -11.33 -2.72 -2.95
N PHE A 92 -12.40 -3.52 -2.85
CA PHE A 92 -12.38 -4.84 -2.21
C PHE A 92 -11.40 -5.80 -2.89
N VAL A 93 -11.47 -5.96 -4.20
CA VAL A 93 -10.56 -6.82 -4.98
C VAL A 93 -9.11 -6.35 -4.80
N ALA A 94 -8.86 -5.03 -4.81
CA ALA A 94 -7.52 -4.49 -4.59
C ALA A 94 -6.95 -4.90 -3.24
N ILE A 95 -7.74 -4.81 -2.17
CA ILE A 95 -7.35 -5.29 -0.84
C ILE A 95 -7.07 -6.79 -0.86
N VAL A 96 -7.96 -7.61 -1.45
CA VAL A 96 -7.77 -9.08 -1.49
C VAL A 96 -6.45 -9.44 -2.18
N ILE A 97 -6.14 -8.80 -3.31
CA ILE A 97 -4.89 -9.06 -4.05
C ILE A 97 -3.67 -8.61 -3.25
N GLN A 98 -3.70 -7.43 -2.62
CA GLN A 98 -2.61 -6.98 -1.74
C GLN A 98 -2.43 -7.90 -0.53
N GLN A 99 -3.51 -8.48 -0.01
CA GLN A 99 -3.48 -9.42 1.12
C GLN A 99 -2.75 -10.72 0.78
N LEU A 100 -2.70 -11.12 -0.50
CA LEU A 100 -1.86 -12.23 -0.93
C LEU A 100 -0.38 -11.94 -0.70
N ALA A 101 0.10 -10.78 -1.14
CA ALA A 101 1.47 -10.35 -0.90
C ALA A 101 1.77 -10.23 0.60
N ASP A 102 0.81 -9.70 1.36
CA ASP A 102 0.90 -9.56 2.81
C ASP A 102 1.05 -10.91 3.55
N LEU A 103 0.36 -11.95 3.08
CA LEU A 103 0.52 -13.30 3.62
C LEU A 103 1.91 -13.87 3.33
N VAL A 104 2.43 -13.62 2.12
CA VAL A 104 3.78 -14.04 1.72
C VAL A 104 4.86 -13.40 2.60
N ILE A 105 4.79 -12.09 2.82
CA ILE A 105 5.79 -11.36 3.61
C ILE A 105 5.75 -11.76 5.09
N ARG A 106 4.57 -11.94 5.67
CA ARG A 106 4.40 -12.27 7.10
C ARG A 106 4.93 -13.67 7.45
N LYS A 107 5.07 -14.56 6.45
CA LYS A 107 5.67 -15.89 6.61
C LYS A 107 7.12 -15.83 7.12
N THR A 108 7.86 -14.77 6.81
CA THR A 108 9.29 -14.66 7.14
C THR A 108 9.64 -13.30 7.74
N ARG A 109 10.18 -13.27 8.97
CA ARG A 109 10.57 -12.00 9.63
C ARG A 109 11.99 -11.53 9.27
N ARG A 110 12.87 -12.42 8.82
CA ARG A 110 14.30 -12.13 8.57
C ARG A 110 14.87 -12.85 7.35
N ASN A 111 14.56 -14.13 7.19
CA ASN A 111 14.99 -14.90 6.02
C ASN A 111 14.23 -14.43 4.77
N SER A 112 14.86 -14.56 3.60
CA SER A 112 14.14 -14.33 2.35
C SER A 112 13.12 -15.43 2.11
N VAL A 113 12.03 -15.07 1.42
CA VAL A 113 11.01 -16.02 0.97
C VAL A 113 11.62 -17.10 0.06
N PHE A 114 12.62 -16.74 -0.76
CA PHE A 114 13.28 -17.68 -1.68
C PHE A 114 14.01 -18.82 -0.95
N THR A 115 14.74 -18.50 0.13
CA THR A 115 15.49 -19.50 0.90
C THR A 115 14.57 -20.42 1.70
N GLN A 116 13.42 -19.89 2.16
CA GLN A 116 12.47 -20.67 2.98
C GLN A 116 11.54 -21.55 2.13
N GLY A 117 11.29 -21.16 0.88
CA GLY A 117 10.34 -21.80 -0.02
C GLY A 117 8.90 -21.34 0.21
N LEU A 118 8.29 -20.73 -0.80
CA LEU A 118 6.91 -20.23 -0.74
C LEU A 118 5.90 -21.38 -0.64
N PHE A 119 6.08 -22.43 -1.45
CA PHE A 119 5.11 -23.51 -1.66
C PHE A 119 5.21 -24.68 -0.66
N ARG A 120 6.17 -24.66 0.27
CA ARG A 120 6.36 -25.76 1.23
C ARG A 120 5.21 -25.90 2.24
N ASN A 121 4.48 -24.81 2.51
CA ASN A 121 3.33 -24.84 3.42
C ASN A 121 2.03 -24.87 2.61
N LYS A 122 1.45 -26.07 2.46
CA LYS A 122 0.21 -26.29 1.68
C LYS A 122 -1.00 -25.57 2.27
N VAL A 123 -1.07 -25.37 3.59
CA VAL A 123 -2.19 -24.67 4.26
C VAL A 123 -2.21 -23.19 3.88
N VAL A 124 -1.03 -22.55 3.80
CA VAL A 124 -0.91 -21.14 3.38
C VAL A 124 -1.28 -20.99 1.90
N LEU A 125 -0.87 -21.95 1.05
CA LEU A 125 -1.25 -21.95 -0.37
C LEU A 125 -2.76 -22.11 -0.55
N LEU A 126 -3.38 -23.04 0.19
CA LEU A 126 -4.83 -23.23 0.19
C LEU A 126 -5.56 -21.96 0.64
N GLY A 127 -5.05 -21.27 1.67
CA GLY A 127 -5.58 -19.98 2.11
C GLY A 127 -5.56 -18.93 1.00
N MET A 128 -4.43 -18.75 0.31
CA MET A 128 -4.31 -17.80 -0.81
C MET A 128 -5.30 -18.12 -1.94
N LEU A 129 -5.42 -19.39 -2.30
CA LEU A 129 -6.36 -19.84 -3.33
C LEU A 129 -7.81 -19.60 -2.90
N SER A 130 -8.16 -19.94 -1.65
CA SER A 130 -9.52 -19.73 -1.14
C SER A 130 -9.93 -18.25 -1.13
N GLN A 131 -9.00 -17.33 -0.85
CA GLN A 131 -9.26 -15.89 -0.88
C GLN A 131 -9.60 -15.41 -2.28
N LEU A 132 -8.84 -15.86 -3.29
CA LEU A 132 -9.11 -15.56 -4.69
C LEU A 132 -10.44 -16.14 -5.16
N VAL A 133 -10.75 -17.37 -4.75
CA VAL A 133 -12.03 -18.01 -5.10
C VAL A 133 -13.21 -17.27 -4.49
N ILE A 134 -13.12 -16.88 -3.20
CA ILE A 134 -14.19 -16.11 -2.54
C ILE A 134 -14.35 -14.74 -3.20
N ALA A 135 -13.25 -14.05 -3.53
CA ALA A 135 -13.33 -12.76 -4.21
C ALA A 135 -13.95 -12.88 -5.60
N ALA A 136 -13.55 -13.88 -6.40
CA ALA A 136 -14.15 -14.14 -7.70
C ALA A 136 -15.62 -14.53 -7.60
N PHE A 137 -15.98 -15.34 -6.60
CA PHE A 137 -17.38 -15.70 -6.34
C PHE A 137 -18.22 -14.47 -5.99
N LEU A 138 -17.74 -13.61 -5.08
CA LEU A 138 -18.49 -12.40 -4.70
C LEU A 138 -18.63 -11.41 -5.86
N SER A 139 -17.60 -11.24 -6.70
CA SER A 139 -17.65 -10.29 -7.81
C SER A 139 -18.45 -10.76 -9.03
N TYR A 140 -18.51 -12.07 -9.31
CA TYR A 140 -19.07 -12.57 -10.57
C TYR A 140 -20.30 -13.48 -10.41
N CYS A 141 -20.69 -13.85 -9.19
CA CYS A 141 -21.90 -14.64 -8.97
C CYS A 141 -23.15 -13.79 -9.22
N PRO A 142 -24.13 -14.25 -10.03
CA PRO A 142 -25.37 -13.53 -10.25
C PRO A 142 -26.18 -13.41 -8.94
N GLY A 143 -26.81 -12.25 -8.71
CA GLY A 143 -27.60 -11.95 -7.51
C GLY A 143 -26.79 -11.33 -6.36
N MET A 144 -25.48 -11.14 -6.54
CA MET A 144 -24.63 -10.48 -5.53
C MET A 144 -24.68 -8.96 -5.59
N ASP A 145 -25.18 -8.41 -6.70
CA ASP A 145 -25.52 -7.01 -6.94
C ASP A 145 -26.70 -6.55 -6.08
N GLU A 146 -27.74 -7.38 -5.94
CA GLU A 146 -28.89 -7.08 -5.06
C GLU A 146 -28.59 -7.34 -3.58
N GLY A 147 -27.86 -8.41 -3.26
CA GLY A 147 -27.64 -8.82 -1.87
C GLY A 147 -26.53 -8.08 -1.14
N LEU A 148 -25.37 -7.91 -1.78
CA LEU A 148 -24.15 -7.36 -1.17
C LEU A 148 -23.58 -6.17 -1.95
N HIS A 149 -24.25 -5.72 -3.01
CA HIS A 149 -23.83 -4.64 -3.89
C HIS A 149 -22.45 -4.89 -4.54
N PHE A 150 -22.15 -6.16 -4.85
CA PHE A 150 -20.98 -6.51 -5.64
C PHE A 150 -21.31 -6.50 -7.13
N MET A 151 -20.52 -5.75 -7.89
CA MET A 151 -20.68 -5.63 -9.34
C MET A 151 -19.57 -6.40 -10.07
N PRO A 152 -19.84 -6.92 -11.28
CA PRO A 152 -18.82 -7.60 -12.08
C PRO A 152 -17.74 -6.63 -12.55
N LEU A 153 -16.47 -6.99 -12.32
CA LEU A 153 -15.33 -6.17 -12.72
C LEU A 153 -14.74 -6.55 -14.07
N ARG A 154 -14.26 -5.54 -14.81
CA ARG A 154 -13.37 -5.75 -15.95
C ARG A 154 -12.03 -6.34 -15.49
N VAL A 155 -11.49 -7.28 -16.25
CA VAL A 155 -10.21 -7.96 -15.94
C VAL A 155 -9.05 -6.95 -15.88
N GLY A 156 -9.11 -5.85 -16.63
CA GLY A 156 -8.12 -4.77 -16.60
C GLY A 156 -7.86 -4.22 -15.20
N TRP A 157 -8.92 -4.04 -14.41
CA TRP A 157 -8.82 -3.48 -13.06
C TRP A 157 -8.10 -4.40 -12.05
N TRP A 158 -8.10 -5.71 -12.31
CA TRP A 158 -7.34 -6.66 -11.49
C TRP A 158 -5.82 -6.42 -11.61
N PHE A 159 -5.34 -6.04 -12.80
CA PHE A 159 -3.91 -5.79 -13.02
C PHE A 159 -3.40 -4.57 -12.27
N VAL A 160 -4.25 -3.55 -12.09
CA VAL A 160 -3.92 -2.38 -11.27
C VAL A 160 -3.59 -2.82 -9.85
N ALA A 161 -4.43 -3.66 -9.23
CA ALA A 161 -4.20 -4.19 -7.90
C ALA A 161 -2.93 -5.06 -7.80
N ILE A 162 -2.66 -5.89 -8.81
CA ILE A 162 -1.47 -6.76 -8.86
C ILE A 162 -0.18 -5.94 -8.82
N SER A 163 -0.13 -4.79 -9.50
CA SER A 163 1.05 -3.93 -9.51
C SER A 163 1.46 -3.47 -8.09
N TYR A 164 0.49 -3.10 -7.25
CA TYR A 164 0.74 -2.71 -5.85
C TYR A 164 1.09 -3.90 -4.96
N ALA A 165 0.52 -5.09 -5.21
CA ALA A 165 0.90 -6.30 -4.48
C ALA A 165 2.38 -6.65 -4.73
N ILE A 166 2.86 -6.51 -5.97
CA ILE A 166 4.28 -6.69 -6.32
C ILE A 166 5.14 -5.65 -5.59
N PHE A 167 4.70 -4.39 -5.55
CA PHE A 167 5.41 -3.32 -4.84
C PHE A 167 5.58 -3.63 -3.35
N ILE A 168 4.52 -4.07 -2.66
CA ILE A 168 4.56 -4.46 -1.23
C ILE A 168 5.55 -5.60 -1.02
N TRP A 169 5.53 -6.61 -1.88
CA TRP A 169 6.43 -7.75 -1.79
C TRP A 169 7.91 -7.34 -1.97
N LEU A 170 8.21 -6.51 -2.97
CA LEU A 170 9.56 -5.98 -3.21
C LEU A 170 10.06 -5.15 -2.03
N TYR A 171 9.21 -4.26 -1.49
CA TYR A 171 9.53 -3.43 -0.33
C TYR A 171 9.95 -4.27 0.88
N ASP A 172 9.21 -5.34 1.19
CA ASP A 172 9.53 -6.24 2.32
C ASP A 172 10.82 -7.04 2.08
N GLU A 173 11.04 -7.57 0.87
CA GLU A 173 12.28 -8.30 0.55
C GLU A 173 13.50 -7.38 0.62
N MET A 174 13.40 -6.13 0.14
CA MET A 174 14.45 -5.13 0.30
C MET A 174 14.74 -4.86 1.79
N ARG A 175 13.70 -4.67 2.61
CA ARG A 175 13.88 -4.50 4.07
C ARG A 175 14.62 -5.70 4.68
N LYS A 176 14.20 -6.93 4.35
CA LYS A 176 14.83 -8.15 4.87
C LYS A 176 16.26 -8.32 4.36
N PHE A 177 16.57 -7.88 3.15
CA PHE A 177 17.94 -7.85 2.63
C PHE A 177 18.85 -6.96 3.48
N PHE A 178 18.43 -5.73 3.77
CA PHE A 178 19.22 -4.81 4.61
C PHE A 178 19.43 -5.33 6.05
N ILE A 179 18.41 -5.97 6.64
CA ILE A 179 18.52 -6.58 8.00
C ILE A 179 19.54 -7.74 8.02
N ARG A 180 19.71 -8.45 6.89
CA ARG A 180 20.68 -9.54 6.78
C ARG A 180 22.10 -9.01 6.56
N ARG A 181 22.28 -7.99 5.71
CA ARG A 181 23.59 -7.44 5.38
C ARG A 181 24.22 -6.62 6.52
N TYR A 182 23.41 -5.95 7.34
CA TYR A 182 23.87 -5.05 8.41
C TYR A 182 23.27 -5.39 9.79
N PRO A 183 23.74 -6.48 10.44
CA PRO A 183 23.22 -6.90 11.75
C PRO A 183 23.66 -6.00 12.92
N GLU A 184 24.83 -5.35 12.83
CA GLU A 184 25.45 -4.62 13.95
C GLU A 184 25.08 -3.14 14.00
N CYS A 185 24.47 -2.62 12.94
CA CYS A 185 24.10 -1.22 12.89
C CYS A 185 22.89 -0.99 13.83
N LYS A 186 23.15 -0.47 15.05
CA LYS A 186 22.11 0.11 15.93
C LYS A 186 21.23 1.13 15.17
N SER A 187 21.75 1.66 14.06
CA SER A 187 21.10 2.59 13.15
C SER A 187 20.08 1.93 12.20
N THR A 188 20.12 0.63 11.88
CA THR A 188 18.99 -0.04 11.15
C THR A 188 17.69 0.03 11.96
N ARG A 189 17.81 0.10 13.29
CA ARG A 189 16.72 0.38 14.24
C ARG A 189 16.19 1.83 14.14
N LYS A 190 17.03 2.78 13.69
CA LYS A 190 16.72 4.22 13.50
C LYS A 190 16.36 4.57 12.05
N TYR A 191 16.88 3.88 11.02
CA TYR A 191 16.63 4.17 9.61
C TYR A 191 15.23 3.77 9.16
N VAL A 192 14.66 2.67 9.68
CA VAL A 192 13.24 2.35 9.48
C VAL A 192 12.36 3.45 10.08
N LEU A 193 12.69 3.94 11.28
CA LEU A 193 12.03 5.10 11.93
C LEU A 193 12.26 6.42 11.18
N ARG A 194 13.41 6.60 10.50
CA ARG A 194 13.72 7.80 9.71
C ARG A 194 13.03 7.79 8.35
N SER A 195 12.90 6.64 7.71
CA SER A 195 12.05 6.44 6.52
C SER A 195 10.57 6.69 6.83
N ILE A 196 10.12 6.40 8.05
CA ILE A 196 8.77 6.74 8.56
C ILE A 196 8.61 8.26 8.77
N TYR A 197 9.65 8.96 9.27
CA TYR A 197 9.60 10.42 9.47
C TYR A 197 9.50 11.19 8.14
N TYR A 198 10.25 10.78 7.11
CA TYR A 198 10.16 11.42 5.78
C TYR A 198 8.80 11.20 5.10
N HIS A 199 8.16 10.03 5.25
CA HIS A 199 6.83 9.78 4.67
C HIS A 199 5.69 10.53 5.39
N THR A 200 5.84 10.83 6.68
CA THR A 200 4.83 11.56 7.46
C THR A 200 4.92 13.08 7.23
N VAL A 201 6.12 13.62 7.00
CA VAL A 201 6.35 15.06 6.74
C VAL A 201 5.84 15.50 5.35
N ILE A 202 5.78 14.60 4.37
CA ILE A 202 5.22 14.90 3.04
C ILE A 202 3.69 15.10 3.10
N ILE A 203 3.00 14.54 4.10
CA ILE A 203 1.53 14.59 4.22
C ILE A 203 1.05 15.84 4.99
N HIS A 204 1.94 16.58 5.68
CA HIS A 204 1.51 17.75 6.47
C HIS A 204 2.59 18.87 6.52
N PRO A 205 2.63 19.81 5.54
CA PRO A 205 3.64 20.87 5.50
C PRO A 205 3.37 22.02 6.50
N SER A 206 2.24 22.02 7.21
CA SER A 206 1.76 23.18 7.99
C SER A 206 2.34 23.35 9.41
N SER A 207 3.34 22.57 9.83
CA SER A 207 3.95 22.70 11.18
C SER A 207 5.45 22.98 11.12
N SER A 208 5.82 24.04 10.40
CA SER A 208 7.19 24.52 10.24
C SER A 208 7.52 25.73 11.14
N SER A 209 6.92 25.83 12.33
CA SER A 209 7.16 26.93 13.28
C SER A 209 8.00 26.58 14.52
N MET A 210 8.38 25.32 14.72
CA MET A 210 8.91 24.87 16.03
C MET A 210 10.36 24.33 16.06
N LEU A 211 11.15 24.42 14.99
CA LEU A 211 12.54 23.95 15.04
C LEU A 211 13.49 24.95 14.37
N GLY A 212 14.36 25.53 15.21
CA GLY A 212 15.22 26.65 14.90
C GLY A 212 16.14 26.46 13.68
N LYS A 213 16.38 27.58 12.99
CA LYS A 213 17.16 27.72 11.76
C LYS A 213 18.56 27.09 11.82
N SER A 214 19.15 26.87 13.01
CA SER A 214 20.45 26.21 13.18
C SER A 214 20.46 24.73 12.76
N HIS A 215 19.32 24.04 12.80
CA HIS A 215 19.21 22.64 12.36
C HIS A 215 19.13 22.52 10.83
N LEU A 216 18.62 23.55 10.14
CA LEU A 216 18.52 23.60 8.68
C LEU A 216 19.90 23.69 8.01
N TYR A 217 20.80 24.51 8.53
CA TYR A 217 22.18 24.63 8.00
C TYR A 217 23.02 23.35 8.21
N ARG A 218 22.72 22.57 9.26
CA ARG A 218 23.33 21.26 9.49
C ARG A 218 22.71 20.16 8.60
N LEU A 219 21.46 20.35 8.16
CA LEU A 219 20.75 19.49 7.21
C LEU A 219 21.23 19.71 5.77
N GLU A 220 21.47 20.96 5.37
CA GLU A 220 21.98 21.30 4.03
C GLU A 220 23.39 20.75 3.81
N ARG A 221 24.24 20.80 4.85
CA ARG A 221 25.59 20.22 4.81
C ARG A 221 25.59 18.69 4.66
N VAL A 222 24.64 18.00 5.30
CA VAL A 222 24.51 16.54 5.17
C VAL A 222 23.87 16.14 3.83
N HIS A 223 23.01 17.00 3.26
CA HIS A 223 22.46 16.81 1.92
C HIS A 223 23.54 16.99 0.83
N LEU A 224 24.46 17.96 0.98
CA LEU A 224 25.63 18.11 0.09
C LEU A 224 26.60 16.92 0.20
N GLU A 225 26.86 16.42 1.41
CA GLU A 225 27.73 15.25 1.62
C GLU A 225 27.11 13.97 1.02
N LEU A 226 25.79 13.79 1.13
CA LEU A 226 25.07 12.68 0.50
C LEU A 226 25.05 12.80 -1.03
N TRP A 227 24.87 14.00 -1.58
CA TRP A 227 24.93 14.22 -3.02
C TRP A 227 26.34 13.93 -3.56
N HIS A 228 27.40 14.38 -2.86
CA HIS A 228 28.78 14.05 -3.21
C HIS A 228 29.08 12.55 -3.11
N PHE A 229 28.55 11.84 -2.11
CA PHE A 229 28.73 10.39 -1.94
C PHE A 229 28.00 9.58 -3.04
N THR A 230 26.83 10.06 -3.47
CA THR A 230 26.08 9.42 -4.56
C THR A 230 26.73 9.72 -5.93
N CYS A 231 27.28 10.93 -6.14
CA CYS A 231 28.03 11.29 -7.34
C CYS A 231 29.39 10.58 -7.46
N THR A 232 30.10 10.30 -6.35
CA THR A 232 31.35 9.52 -6.36
C THR A 232 31.11 8.04 -6.62
N LEU A 233 30.03 7.47 -6.10
CA LEU A 233 29.62 6.09 -6.42
C LEU A 233 29.20 5.91 -7.90
N PHE A 234 28.71 6.97 -8.56
CA PHE A 234 28.32 6.92 -9.98
C PHE A 234 29.50 7.17 -10.94
N THR A 235 30.53 7.91 -10.53
CA THR A 235 31.74 8.16 -11.36
C THR A 235 32.79 7.06 -11.27
N GLN A 236 32.83 6.28 -10.19
CA GLN A 236 33.71 5.11 -10.08
C GLN A 236 33.20 3.86 -10.84
N GLY A 237 32.01 3.90 -11.44
CA GLY A 237 31.45 2.81 -12.23
C GLY A 237 31.74 2.87 -13.74
N SER A 238 32.56 3.82 -14.23
CA SER A 238 32.82 4.00 -15.67
C SER A 238 34.31 4.10 -16.06
N MET A 239 35.25 3.76 -15.17
CA MET A 239 36.63 3.49 -15.58
C MET A 239 37.18 2.34 -14.73
N ASN A 240 37.40 1.22 -15.43
CA ASN A 240 37.91 -0.09 -15.03
C ASN A 240 36.89 -1.09 -14.49
#